data_AF-A0A3D5PU62-F1
#
_entry.id   AF-A0A3D5PU62-F1
#
_cell.length_a   1.000
_cell.length_b   1.000
_cell.length_c   1.000
_cell.angle_alpha   90.00
_cell.angle_beta   90.00
_cell.angle_gamma   90.00
#
_symmetry.space_group_name_H-M   'P 1'
#
loop_
_entity.id
_entity.type
_entity.pdbx_description
1 polymer ?
#
loop_
_entity_poly.entity_id
_entity_poly.type
_entity_poly.pdbx_seq_one_letter_code
_entity_poly.pdbx_strand_id
1 'polypeptide(L)'
;MDHFMVLTDSAGVEDKIREAHSRILALRPSAKVDCKAGIYQLGRWGADPNLAVTRVKIACDSIHDSGDHFMAYYTEALDRKVELKDYVSRHMDEAVEKGYIKAYYQPIVRTVSGALCGMEALARWEDPKRGFLQPADFISALEESRQIHKLDLEIIRQVCENFSRCMAEGRPVVPVSVNLSRLDFLQCDIFQEVENRVL
;
A
#
# COMPACT_ATOMS: atom_id res chain seq x y z
N MET A 1 2.72 -20.71 -10.29
CA MET A 1 1.67 -20.84 -9.27
C MET A 1 0.43 -21.24 -10.03
N ASP A 2 -0.21 -22.33 -9.60
CA ASP A 2 -1.34 -22.89 -10.33
C ASP A 2 -2.64 -22.41 -9.68
N HIS A 3 -3.64 -22.08 -10.51
CA HIS A 3 -4.94 -21.62 -10.04
C HIS A 3 -6.00 -22.63 -10.44
N PHE A 4 -6.86 -23.00 -9.49
CA PHE A 4 -7.96 -23.92 -9.68
C PHE A 4 -9.27 -23.25 -9.25
N MET A 5 -10.37 -23.63 -9.89
CA MET A 5 -11.70 -23.13 -9.56
C MET A 5 -12.65 -24.28 -9.29
N VAL A 6 -13.44 -24.13 -8.23
CA VAL A 6 -14.44 -25.11 -7.82
C VAL A 6 -15.75 -24.37 -7.58
N LEU A 7 -16.80 -24.78 -8.29
CA LEU A 7 -18.17 -24.34 -8.03
C LEU A 7 -18.87 -25.43 -7.20
N THR A 8 -19.38 -25.07 -6.02
CA THR A 8 -19.97 -26.02 -5.08
C THR A 8 -21.08 -25.39 -4.25
N ASP A 9 -21.82 -26.19 -3.50
CA ASP A 9 -22.77 -25.71 -2.49
C ASP A 9 -22.05 -25.01 -1.34
N SER A 10 -22.75 -24.12 -0.63
CA SER A 10 -22.19 -23.44 0.54
C SER A 10 -22.08 -24.35 1.77
N ALA A 11 -22.64 -25.56 1.72
CA ALA A 11 -22.71 -26.46 2.87
C ALA A 11 -21.33 -27.06 3.20
N GLY A 12 -20.79 -26.68 4.36
CA GLY A 12 -19.51 -27.18 4.86
C GLY A 12 -18.31 -26.79 3.99
N VAL A 13 -18.41 -25.71 3.21
CA VAL A 13 -17.33 -25.30 2.28
C VAL A 13 -16.03 -25.01 3.03
N GLU A 14 -16.10 -24.37 4.20
CA GLU A 14 -14.92 -24.06 5.01
C GLU A 14 -14.23 -25.33 5.53
N ASP A 15 -15.00 -26.31 5.98
CA ASP A 15 -14.47 -27.60 6.46
C ASP A 15 -13.80 -28.38 5.33
N LYS A 16 -14.43 -28.41 4.15
CA LYS A 16 -13.85 -29.04 2.94
C LYS A 16 -12.54 -28.35 2.53
N ILE A 17 -12.47 -27.01 2.58
CA ILE A 17 -11.24 -26.25 2.30
C ILE A 17 -10.16 -26.58 3.33
N ARG A 18 -10.52 -26.65 4.61
CA ARG A 18 -9.58 -27.01 5.70
C ARG A 18 -9.02 -28.42 5.55
N GLU A 19 -9.87 -29.38 5.18
CA GLU A 19 -9.43 -30.75 4.89
C GLU A 19 -8.47 -30.78 3.70
N ALA A 20 -8.82 -30.11 2.60
CA ALA A 20 -7.97 -30.02 1.42
C ALA A 20 -6.61 -29.37 1.73
N HIS A 21 -6.61 -28.27 2.48
CA HIS A 21 -5.40 -27.57 2.92
C HIS A 21 -4.50 -28.50 3.76
N SER A 22 -5.07 -29.20 4.74
CA SER A 22 -4.35 -30.15 5.59
C SER A 22 -3.74 -31.30 4.80
N ARG A 23 -4.48 -31.83 3.81
CA ARG A 23 -4.00 -32.90 2.93
C ARG A 23 -2.87 -32.42 2.02
N ILE A 24 -2.95 -31.20 1.47
CA ILE A 24 -1.90 -30.62 0.62
C ILE A 24 -0.61 -30.44 1.41
N LEU A 25 -0.68 -29.88 2.62
CA LEU A 25 0.48 -29.72 3.50
C LEU A 25 1.14 -31.07 3.84
N ALA A 26 0.35 -32.14 3.96
CA ALA A 26 0.85 -33.48 4.24
C ALA A 26 1.55 -34.15 3.03
N LEU A 27 1.29 -33.72 1.78
CA LEU A 27 1.81 -34.39 0.59
C LEU A 27 3.33 -34.30 0.45
N ARG A 28 3.94 -33.16 0.81
CA ARG A 28 5.40 -32.99 0.74
C ARG A 28 5.94 -32.19 1.92
N PRO A 29 6.25 -32.83 3.06
CA PRO A 29 6.80 -32.15 4.24
C PRO A 29 8.13 -31.41 3.97
N SER A 30 8.89 -31.83 2.96
CA SER A 30 10.16 -31.23 2.56
C SER A 30 10.05 -30.10 1.53
N ALA A 31 8.86 -29.88 0.94
CA ALA A 31 8.61 -28.79 -0.01
C ALA A 31 7.54 -27.85 0.57
N LYS A 32 7.78 -26.54 0.58
CA LYS A 32 6.79 -25.54 0.99
C LYS A 32 5.68 -25.41 -0.06
N VAL A 33 4.83 -26.42 -0.19
CA VAL A 33 3.61 -26.35 -0.99
C VAL A 33 2.48 -25.95 -0.05
N ASP A 34 1.99 -24.73 -0.21
CA ASP A 34 0.83 -24.21 0.52
C ASP A 34 -0.33 -23.97 -0.47
N CYS A 35 -1.55 -23.93 0.04
CA CYS A 35 -2.75 -23.63 -0.74
C CYS A 35 -3.52 -22.49 -0.06
N LYS A 36 -3.92 -21.50 -0.85
CA LYS A 36 -4.79 -20.41 -0.41
C LYS A 36 -6.12 -20.50 -1.16
N ALA A 37 -7.21 -20.18 -0.48
CA ALA A 37 -8.56 -20.24 -1.03
C ALA A 37 -9.27 -18.89 -0.91
N GLY A 38 -9.69 -18.34 -2.04
CA GLY A 38 -10.67 -17.25 -2.10
C GLY A 38 -12.08 -17.80 -2.25
N ILE A 39 -13.05 -17.19 -1.57
CA ILE A 39 -14.46 -17.63 -1.61
C ILE A 39 -15.33 -16.45 -2.06
N TYR A 40 -16.19 -16.68 -3.05
CA TYR A 40 -17.22 -15.73 -3.45
C TYR A 40 -18.58 -16.42 -3.48
N GLN A 41 -19.54 -15.87 -2.74
CA GLN A 41 -20.90 -16.41 -2.70
C GLN A 41 -21.73 -15.84 -3.84
N LEU A 42 -22.18 -16.72 -4.74
CA LEU A 42 -23.07 -16.35 -5.82
C LEU A 42 -24.44 -15.93 -5.26
N GLY A 43 -24.97 -14.82 -5.77
CA GLY A 43 -26.35 -14.42 -5.48
C GLY A 43 -27.37 -15.38 -6.10
N ARG A 44 -28.64 -15.22 -5.73
CA ARG A 44 -29.77 -16.06 -6.20
C ARG A 44 -29.89 -16.14 -7.73
N TRP A 45 -29.42 -15.12 -8.43
CA TRP A 45 -29.48 -15.01 -9.89
C TRP A 45 -28.17 -15.43 -10.58
N GLY A 46 -27.23 -16.00 -9.81
CA GLY A 46 -25.86 -16.22 -10.26
C GLY A 46 -25.06 -14.93 -10.37
N ALA A 47 -23.85 -15.04 -10.89
CA ALA A 47 -23.04 -13.92 -11.34
C ALA A 47 -22.46 -14.28 -12.71
N ASP A 48 -22.07 -13.26 -13.48
CA ASP A 48 -21.21 -13.48 -14.65
C ASP A 48 -19.98 -14.32 -14.24
N PRO A 49 -19.70 -15.45 -14.91
CA PRO A 49 -18.59 -16.31 -14.53
C PRO A 49 -17.25 -15.56 -14.43
N ASN A 50 -16.99 -14.60 -15.32
CA ASN A 50 -15.75 -13.82 -15.29
C ASN A 50 -15.68 -12.90 -14.06
N LEU A 51 -16.80 -12.31 -13.67
CA LEU A 51 -16.89 -11.54 -12.43
C LEU A 51 -16.68 -12.42 -11.20
N ALA A 52 -17.29 -13.62 -11.17
CA ALA A 52 -17.11 -14.56 -10.06
C ALA A 52 -15.64 -15.00 -9.93
N VAL A 53 -14.99 -15.31 -11.05
CA VAL A 53 -13.56 -15.65 -11.13
C VAL A 53 -12.71 -14.52 -10.55
N THR A 54 -12.96 -13.28 -10.99
CA THR A 54 -12.24 -12.10 -10.52
C THR A 54 -12.39 -11.91 -9.01
N ARG A 55 -13.62 -12.01 -8.49
CA ARG A 55 -13.89 -11.84 -7.05
C ARG A 55 -13.24 -12.90 -6.18
N VAL A 56 -13.26 -14.16 -6.61
CA VAL A 56 -12.54 -15.26 -5.95
C VAL A 56 -11.03 -14.97 -5.93
N LYS A 57 -10.47 -14.51 -7.06
CA LYS A 57 -9.06 -14.16 -7.16
C LYS A 57 -8.69 -13.02 -6.21
N ILE A 58 -9.48 -11.95 -6.15
CA ILE A 58 -9.27 -10.83 -5.23
C ILE A 58 -9.22 -11.31 -3.77
N ALA A 59 -10.15 -12.19 -3.38
CA ALA A 59 -10.15 -12.78 -2.04
C ALA A 59 -8.91 -13.62 -1.78
N CYS A 60 -8.50 -14.46 -2.73
CA CYS A 60 -7.33 -15.31 -2.63
C CYS A 60 -6.02 -14.50 -2.53
N ASP A 61 -5.87 -13.50 -3.39
CA ASP A 61 -4.69 -12.63 -3.43
C ASP A 61 -4.56 -11.81 -2.13
N SER A 62 -5.67 -11.47 -1.47
CA SER A 62 -5.67 -10.72 -0.20
C SER A 62 -4.97 -11.45 0.97
N ILE A 63 -4.81 -12.76 0.86
CA ILE A 63 -4.13 -13.61 1.87
C ILE A 63 -2.86 -14.26 1.32
N HIS A 64 -2.38 -13.84 0.14
CA HIS A 64 -1.26 -14.47 -0.54
C HIS A 64 0.00 -14.52 0.35
N ASP A 65 0.34 -13.37 0.95
CA ASP A 65 1.52 -13.22 1.82
C ASP A 65 1.23 -13.55 3.30
N SER A 66 0.01 -13.99 3.61
CA SER A 66 -0.35 -14.36 4.98
C SER A 66 0.17 -15.76 5.32
N GLY A 67 1.01 -15.87 6.36
CA GLY A 67 1.45 -17.16 6.88
C GLY A 67 0.33 -17.93 7.60
N ASP A 68 -0.56 -17.22 8.27
CA ASP A 68 -1.53 -17.81 9.20
C ASP A 68 -2.93 -17.97 8.61
N HIS A 69 -3.23 -17.29 7.49
CA HIS A 69 -4.53 -17.37 6.83
C HIS A 69 -4.41 -18.13 5.51
N PHE A 70 -5.30 -19.10 5.30
CA PHE A 70 -5.37 -19.90 4.06
C PHE A 70 -6.72 -19.81 3.36
N MET A 71 -7.68 -19.07 3.93
CA MET A 71 -9.02 -18.90 3.39
C MET A 71 -9.53 -17.48 3.62
N ALA A 72 -10.15 -16.87 2.62
CA ALA A 72 -10.74 -15.53 2.71
C ALA A 72 -12.00 -15.42 1.85
N TYR A 73 -13.02 -14.74 2.39
CA TYR A 73 -14.21 -14.37 1.63
C TYR A 73 -13.98 -13.05 0.89
N TYR A 74 -14.48 -12.98 -0.34
CA TYR A 74 -14.60 -11.73 -1.06
C TYR A 74 -15.50 -10.78 -0.28
N THR A 75 -15.05 -9.54 -0.19
CA THR A 75 -15.85 -8.42 0.27
C THR A 75 -15.66 -7.27 -0.71
N GLU A 76 -16.66 -6.40 -0.83
CA GLU A 76 -16.52 -5.18 -1.63
C GLU A 76 -15.37 -4.29 -1.14
N ALA A 77 -14.98 -4.41 0.14
CA ALA A 77 -13.83 -3.68 0.68
C ALA A 77 -12.50 -4.15 0.05
N LEU A 78 -12.36 -5.45 -0.26
CA LEU A 78 -11.18 -5.96 -0.98
C LEU A 78 -11.14 -5.44 -2.41
N ASP A 79 -12.29 -5.39 -3.07
CA ASP A 79 -12.44 -4.86 -4.43
C ASP A 79 -12.01 -3.39 -4.47
N ARG A 80 -12.54 -2.56 -3.55
CA ARG A 80 -12.16 -1.15 -3.42
C ARG A 80 -10.67 -0.95 -3.17
N LYS A 81 -10.02 -1.85 -2.42
CA LYS A 81 -8.57 -1.80 -2.22
C LYS A 81 -7.81 -2.06 -3.50
N VAL A 82 -8.21 -3.06 -4.28
CA VAL A 82 -7.60 -3.35 -5.59
C VAL A 82 -7.79 -2.16 -6.53
N GLU A 83 -9.00 -1.63 -6.64
CA GLU A 83 -9.29 -0.44 -7.44
C GLU A 83 -8.44 0.78 -7.03
N LEU A 84 -8.26 0.99 -5.72
CA LEU A 84 -7.45 2.09 -5.21
C LEU A 84 -5.97 1.93 -5.55
N LYS A 85 -5.41 0.71 -5.42
CA LYS A 85 -4.03 0.42 -5.82
C LYS A 85 -3.81 0.69 -7.31
N ASP A 86 -4.75 0.22 -8.12
CA ASP A 86 -4.79 0.45 -9.56
C ASP A 86 -4.91 1.93 -9.92
N TYR A 87 -5.67 2.69 -9.14
CA TYR A 87 -5.80 4.13 -9.31
C TYR A 87 -4.49 4.84 -8.98
N VAL A 88 -3.92 4.59 -7.79
CA VAL A 88 -2.69 5.21 -7.29
C VAL A 88 -1.53 5.00 -8.26
N SER A 89 -1.28 3.77 -8.70
CA SER A 89 -0.18 3.45 -9.61
C SER A 89 -0.27 4.19 -10.95
N ARG A 90 -1.49 4.37 -11.48
CA ARG A 90 -1.74 5.08 -12.74
C ARG A 90 -1.68 6.60 -12.62
N HIS A 91 -1.95 7.17 -11.43
CA HIS A 91 -2.08 8.62 -11.25
C HIS A 91 -0.91 9.25 -10.47
N MET A 92 0.11 8.47 -10.11
CA MET A 92 1.25 8.98 -9.35
C MET A 92 1.98 10.14 -10.04
N ASP A 93 2.22 10.04 -11.35
CA ASP A 93 2.90 11.09 -12.11
C ASP A 93 2.06 12.38 -12.18
N GLU A 94 0.76 12.25 -12.42
CA GLU A 94 -0.18 13.39 -12.38
C GLU A 94 -0.21 14.02 -10.99
N ALA A 95 -0.25 13.22 -9.93
CA ALA A 95 -0.32 13.70 -8.56
C ALA A 95 0.90 14.52 -8.15
N VAL A 96 2.10 14.14 -8.60
CA VAL A 96 3.32 14.93 -8.42
C VAL A 96 3.24 16.21 -9.25
N GLU A 97 2.95 16.12 -10.55
CA GLU A 97 2.92 17.29 -11.45
C GLU A 97 1.90 18.35 -11.03
N LYS A 98 0.72 17.92 -10.59
CA LYS A 98 -0.38 18.80 -10.15
C LYS A 98 -0.31 19.17 -8.67
N GLY A 99 0.68 18.66 -7.93
CA GLY A 99 0.89 18.96 -6.52
C GLY A 99 -0.24 18.45 -5.61
N TYR A 100 -0.84 17.31 -5.92
CA TYR A 100 -1.81 16.61 -5.07
C TYR A 100 -1.15 15.91 -3.87
N ILE A 101 0.15 15.64 -3.97
CA ILE A 101 0.98 15.20 -2.86
C ILE A 101 1.40 16.41 -2.03
N LYS A 102 1.20 16.34 -0.71
CA LYS A 102 1.56 17.39 0.25
C LYS A 102 2.40 16.84 1.38
N ALA A 103 3.43 17.58 1.78
CA ALA A 103 4.15 17.36 3.02
C ALA A 103 3.39 18.01 4.20
N TYR A 104 2.86 17.20 5.11
CA TYR A 104 2.35 17.66 6.39
C TYR A 104 3.43 17.47 7.45
N TYR A 105 3.43 18.30 8.50
CA TYR A 105 4.48 18.29 9.52
C TYR A 105 3.92 17.94 10.89
N GLN A 106 4.43 16.86 11.49
CA GLN A 106 4.13 16.50 12.87
C GLN A 106 5.23 17.05 13.79
N PRO A 107 4.92 17.95 14.75
CA PRO A 107 5.91 18.51 15.68
C PRO A 107 6.52 17.46 16.61
N ILE A 108 7.84 17.53 16.79
CA ILE A 108 8.59 16.79 17.81
C ILE A 108 9.02 17.80 18.88
N VAL A 109 8.51 17.65 20.09
CA VAL A 109 8.71 18.60 21.20
C VAL A 109 9.51 17.99 22.35
N ARG A 110 10.38 18.79 22.96
CA ARG A 110 11.07 18.40 24.21
C ARG A 110 10.05 18.36 25.34
N THR A 111 9.87 17.20 25.96
CA THR A 111 8.87 16.99 27.03
C THR A 111 9.03 17.93 28.23
N VAL A 112 10.27 18.24 28.62
CA VAL A 112 10.54 19.08 29.81
C VAL A 112 10.24 20.56 29.55
N SER A 113 10.60 21.09 28.37
CA SER A 113 10.50 22.54 28.10
C SER A 113 9.36 22.93 27.16
N GLY A 114 8.70 21.96 26.52
CA GLY A 114 7.74 22.20 25.44
C GLY A 114 8.36 22.77 24.16
N ALA A 115 9.70 22.89 24.09
CA ALA A 115 10.36 23.49 22.94
C ALA A 115 10.27 22.59 21.70
N LEU A 116 9.95 23.18 20.55
CA LEU A 116 10.01 22.50 19.26
C LEU A 116 11.47 22.13 18.94
N CYS A 117 11.72 20.83 18.75
CA CYS A 117 13.06 20.29 18.52
C CYS A 117 13.22 19.73 17.10
N GLY A 118 12.13 19.38 16.44
CA GLY A 118 12.12 18.87 15.09
C GLY A 118 10.70 18.69 14.57
N MET A 119 10.58 18.23 13.34
CA MET A 119 9.30 17.85 12.75
C MET A 119 9.48 16.58 11.94
N GLU A 120 8.46 15.74 11.88
CA GLU A 120 8.39 14.64 10.92
C GLU A 120 7.53 15.07 9.73
N ALA A 121 8.08 14.96 8.51
CA ALA A 121 7.34 15.16 7.28
C ALA A 121 6.58 13.88 6.92
N LEU A 122 5.26 14.02 6.79
CA LEU A 122 4.35 12.94 6.49
C LEU A 122 3.62 13.23 5.18
N ALA A 123 3.69 12.30 4.24
CA ALA A 123 3.01 12.40 2.98
C ALA A 123 1.48 12.41 3.17
N ARG A 124 0.81 13.27 2.41
CA ARG A 124 -0.65 13.33 2.26
C ARG A 124 -0.97 13.39 0.78
N TRP A 125 -1.97 12.64 0.35
CA TRP A 125 -2.46 12.67 -1.01
C TRP A 125 -3.89 13.19 -1.01
N GLU A 126 -4.04 14.43 -1.48
CA GLU A 126 -5.30 15.14 -1.61
C GLU A 126 -5.73 15.09 -3.08
N ASP A 127 -6.43 14.02 -3.45
CA ASP A 127 -6.85 13.79 -4.83
C ASP A 127 -8.17 14.53 -5.14
N PRO A 128 -8.29 15.25 -6.26
CA PRO A 128 -9.51 15.99 -6.58
C PRO A 128 -10.73 15.10 -6.88
N LYS A 129 -10.52 13.84 -7.29
CA LYS A 129 -11.59 12.90 -7.64
C LYS A 129 -11.92 11.95 -6.49
N ARG A 130 -10.91 11.46 -5.78
CA ARG A 130 -11.04 10.46 -4.69
C ARG A 130 -11.01 11.08 -3.29
N GLY A 131 -10.70 12.37 -3.18
CA GLY A 131 -10.53 13.06 -1.90
C GLY A 131 -9.23 12.65 -1.22
N PHE A 132 -9.25 12.64 0.11
CA PHE A 132 -8.09 12.30 0.90
C PHE A 132 -7.82 10.80 0.90
N LEU A 133 -6.67 10.39 0.35
CA LEU A 133 -6.25 8.99 0.34
C LEU A 133 -5.44 8.67 1.61
N GLN A 134 -5.71 7.52 2.20
CA GLN A 134 -5.00 7.09 3.42
C GLN A 134 -3.56 6.69 3.09
N PRO A 135 -2.56 7.14 3.89
CA PRO A 135 -1.15 6.80 3.68
C PRO A 135 -0.89 5.31 3.53
N ALA A 136 -1.46 4.48 4.40
CA ALA A 136 -1.26 3.03 4.35
C ALA A 136 -1.68 2.43 2.99
N ASP A 137 -2.75 2.95 2.38
CA ASP A 137 -3.27 2.39 1.13
C ASP A 137 -2.42 2.80 -0.08
N PHE A 138 -2.07 4.09 -0.20
CA PHE A 138 -1.27 4.54 -1.36
C PHE A 138 0.21 4.16 -1.24
N ILE A 139 0.78 4.09 -0.04
CA ILE A 139 2.16 3.63 0.15
C ILE A 139 2.28 2.17 -0.29
N SER A 140 1.39 1.29 0.19
CA SER A 140 1.38 -0.12 -0.23
C SER A 140 1.23 -0.26 -1.75
N ALA A 141 0.35 0.54 -2.36
CA ALA A 141 0.17 0.55 -3.81
C ALA A 141 1.47 0.92 -4.56
N LEU A 142 2.15 1.97 -4.11
CA LEU A 142 3.38 2.47 -4.73
C LEU A 142 4.58 1.54 -4.49
N GLU A 143 4.63 0.84 -3.37
CA GLU A 143 5.67 -0.18 -3.12
C GLU A 143 5.48 -1.38 -4.05
N GLU A 144 4.25 -1.88 -4.18
CA GLU A 144 3.91 -2.99 -5.08
C GLU A 144 4.14 -2.63 -6.55
N SER A 145 3.81 -1.41 -6.96
CA SER A 145 4.04 -0.91 -8.31
C SER A 145 5.47 -0.40 -8.55
N ARG A 146 6.34 -0.43 -7.53
CA ARG A 146 7.74 0.04 -7.58
C ARG A 146 7.89 1.53 -7.94
N GLN A 147 6.95 2.36 -7.51
CA GLN A 147 6.91 3.81 -7.75
C GLN A 147 7.11 4.63 -6.47
N ILE A 148 7.35 4.01 -5.31
CA ILE A 148 7.44 4.70 -4.01
C ILE A 148 8.51 5.80 -3.97
N HIS A 149 9.64 5.62 -4.65
CA HIS A 149 10.67 6.66 -4.78
C HIS A 149 10.13 7.99 -5.32
N LYS A 150 9.10 7.98 -6.18
CA LYS A 150 8.49 9.21 -6.71
C LYS A 150 7.82 10.02 -5.60
N LEU A 151 7.21 9.34 -4.63
CA LEU A 151 6.57 9.97 -3.48
C LEU A 151 7.64 10.56 -2.57
N ASP A 152 8.64 9.75 -2.24
CA ASP A 152 9.67 10.12 -1.27
C ASP A 152 10.51 11.30 -1.79
N LEU A 153 10.89 11.29 -3.07
CA LEU A 153 11.56 12.41 -3.73
C LEU A 153 10.72 13.69 -3.78
N GLU A 154 9.40 13.57 -3.95
CA GLU A 154 8.49 14.72 -3.94
C GLU A 154 8.37 15.32 -2.53
N ILE A 155 8.30 14.49 -1.49
CA ILE A 155 8.32 14.95 -0.09
C ILE A 155 9.66 15.63 0.24
N ILE A 156 10.79 15.06 -0.17
CA ILE A 156 12.12 15.67 0.01
C ILE A 156 12.17 17.05 -0.64
N ARG A 157 11.70 17.16 -1.89
CA ARG A 157 11.63 18.44 -2.62
C ARG A 157 10.85 19.49 -1.83
N GLN A 158 9.63 19.15 -1.40
CA GLN A 158 8.79 20.07 -0.62
C GLN A 158 9.42 20.45 0.71
N VAL A 159 10.08 19.51 1.40
CA VAL A 159 10.79 19.79 2.65
C VAL A 159 11.93 20.78 2.44
N CYS A 160 12.76 20.58 1.42
CA CYS A 160 13.87 21.48 1.10
C CYS A 160 13.35 22.89 0.74
N GLU A 161 12.31 22.98 -0.09
CA GLU A 161 11.69 24.26 -0.45
C GLU A 161 11.08 24.99 0.75
N ASN A 162 10.36 24.26 1.61
CA ASN A 162 9.75 24.82 2.81
C ASN A 162 10.82 25.29 3.80
N PHE A 163 11.91 24.53 3.95
CA PHE A 163 13.04 24.87 4.81
C PHE A 163 13.74 26.15 4.32
N SER A 164 14.09 26.21 3.03
CA SER A 164 14.71 27.38 2.40
C SER A 164 13.83 28.62 2.49
N ARG A 165 12.51 28.48 2.27
CA ARG A 165 11.56 29.59 2.42
C ARG A 165 11.52 30.11 3.85
N CYS A 166 11.45 29.23 4.86
CA CYS A 166 11.48 29.65 6.26
C CYS A 166 12.79 30.39 6.61
N MET A 167 13.93 29.90 6.12
CA MET A 167 15.23 30.57 6.31
C MET A 167 15.25 31.97 5.69
N ALA A 168 14.77 32.10 4.44
CA ALA A 168 14.69 33.39 3.74
C ALA A 168 13.75 34.39 4.43
N GLU A 169 12.66 33.90 5.03
CA GLU A 169 11.71 34.69 5.82
C GLU A 169 12.22 35.02 7.23
N GLY A 170 13.40 34.54 7.64
CA GLY A 170 13.94 34.73 8.99
C GLY A 170 13.15 33.98 10.07
N ARG A 171 12.39 32.96 9.70
CA ARG A 171 11.60 32.15 10.61
C ARG A 171 12.47 31.08 11.26
N PRO A 172 12.19 30.69 12.52
CA PRO A 172 12.89 29.59 13.17
C PRO A 172 12.72 28.30 12.36
N VAL A 173 13.84 27.63 12.09
CA VAL A 173 13.86 26.29 11.50
C VAL A 173 14.33 25.28 12.54
N VAL A 174 13.80 24.07 12.41
CA VAL A 174 14.22 22.90 13.18
C VAL A 174 14.48 21.75 12.22
N PRO A 175 15.28 20.75 12.58
CA PRO A 175 15.48 19.56 11.75
C PRO A 175 14.15 18.92 11.35
N VAL A 176 14.07 18.48 10.09
CA VAL A 176 12.91 17.77 9.56
C VAL A 176 13.32 16.34 9.20
N SER A 177 12.63 15.36 9.77
CA SER A 177 12.76 13.95 9.42
C SER A 177 11.89 13.64 8.20
N VAL A 178 12.44 12.87 7.26
CA VAL A 178 11.71 12.36 6.09
C VAL A 178 11.77 10.84 6.11
N ASN A 179 10.67 10.20 5.75
CA ASN A 179 10.57 8.76 5.63
C ASN A 179 11.02 8.31 4.23
N LEU A 180 11.81 7.25 4.16
CA LEU A 180 12.29 6.65 2.90
C LEU A 180 11.92 5.17 2.89
N SER A 181 11.41 4.68 1.76
CA SER A 181 11.21 3.26 1.58
C SER A 181 12.55 2.53 1.39
N ARG A 182 12.62 1.27 1.84
CA ARG A 182 13.77 0.41 1.54
C ARG A 182 13.95 0.25 0.02
N LEU A 183 12.88 0.35 -0.76
CA LEU A 183 12.93 0.23 -2.21
C LEU A 183 13.67 1.40 -2.88
N ASP A 184 13.75 2.57 -2.25
CA ASP A 184 14.41 3.75 -2.84
C ASP A 184 15.89 3.48 -3.08
N PHE A 185 16.56 2.86 -2.11
CA PHE A 185 17.96 2.44 -2.20
C PHE A 185 18.22 1.40 -3.30
N LEU A 186 17.18 0.77 -3.83
CA LEU A 186 17.25 -0.18 -4.94
C LEU A 186 16.83 0.45 -6.27
N GLN A 187 16.08 1.55 -6.24
CA GLN A 187 15.44 2.16 -7.41
C GLN A 187 16.16 3.40 -7.90
N CYS A 188 16.86 4.13 -7.03
CA CYS A 188 17.57 5.36 -7.37
C CYS A 188 18.79 5.60 -6.48
N ASP A 189 19.65 6.53 -6.89
CA ASP A 189 20.70 7.06 -6.02
C ASP A 189 20.10 8.16 -5.14
N ILE A 190 19.50 7.73 -4.02
CA ILE A 190 18.81 8.62 -3.10
C ILE A 190 19.76 9.69 -2.51
N PHE A 191 21.05 9.37 -2.38
CA PHE A 191 22.04 10.33 -1.91
C PHE A 191 22.20 11.47 -2.91
N GLN A 192 22.42 11.15 -4.19
CA GLN A 192 22.56 12.14 -5.24
C GLN A 192 21.27 12.97 -5.42
N GLU A 193 20.11 12.33 -5.32
CA GLU A 193 18.82 13.02 -5.43
C GLU A 193 18.60 14.04 -4.29
N VAL A 194 19.04 13.71 -3.07
CA VAL A 194 19.01 14.64 -1.93
C VAL A 194 20.01 15.78 -2.15
N GLU A 195 21.26 15.48 -2.53
CA GLU A 195 22.26 16.54 -2.80
C GLU A 195 21.77 17.54 -3.85
N ASN A 196 21.15 17.06 -4.93
CA ASN A 196 20.62 17.90 -6.01
C ASN A 196 19.48 18.85 -5.58
N ARG A 197 18.84 18.63 -4.43
CA ARG A 197 17.71 19.43 -3.93
C ARG A 197 18.11 20.35 -2.77
N VAL A 198 19.24 20.08 -2.14
CA VAL A 198 19.76 20.84 -1.00
C VAL A 198 20.73 21.94 -1.46
N LEU A 199 21.45 21.70 -2.57
CA LEU A 199 22.39 22.61 -3.21
C LEU A 199 21.73 23.41 -4.35
#